data_AF-A0A1S6EX93-F1
#
_entry.id   AF-A0A1S6EX93-F1
#
_cell.length_a   1.000
_cell.length_b   1.000
_cell.length_c   1.000
_cell.angle_alpha   90.00
_cell.angle_beta   90.00
_cell.angle_gamma   90.00
#
_symmetry.space_group_name_H-M   'P 1'
#
loop_
_entity.id
_entity.type
_entity.pdbx_description
1 polymer ?
#
loop_
_entity_poly.entity_id
_entity_poly.type
_entity_poly.pdbx_seq_one_letter_code
_entity_poly.pdbx_strand_id
1 'polypeptide(L)' 'MAEGGDMTDFDQFAVQVGRTDLGSWHWSVIDRDGAVIARGRGQDQTEARCHALTRARTLSRTLRVAEPA' A
#
# COMPACT_ATOMS: atom_id res chain seq x y z
N MET A 1 -8.15 6.10 -18.43
CA MET A 1 -6.81 5.49 -18.43
C MET A 1 -6.19 5.88 -17.10
N ALA A 2 -6.08 4.98 -16.13
CA ALA A 2 -5.53 5.36 -14.82
C ALA A 2 -4.02 5.60 -15.02
N GLU A 3 -3.63 6.86 -14.98
CA GLU A 3 -2.25 7.31 -15.10
C GLU A 3 -1.42 6.64 -13.99
N GLY A 4 -0.32 6.01 -14.40
CA GLY A 4 0.51 5.14 -13.57
C GLY A 4 0.82 5.74 -12.20
N GLY A 5 0.27 5.14 -11.16
CA GLY A 5 0.62 5.44 -9.78
C GLY A 5 2.05 4.97 -9.45
N ASP A 6 2.68 5.62 -8.47
CA ASP A 6 3.97 5.17 -7.91
C ASP A 6 3.74 3.81 -7.24
N MET A 7 4.37 2.76 -7.77
CA MET A 7 4.30 1.42 -7.20
C MET A 7 5.66 1.04 -6.64
N THR A 8 5.68 0.69 -5.36
CA THR A 8 6.87 0.21 -4.65
C THR A 8 6.65 -1.25 -4.28
N ASP A 9 7.50 -2.13 -4.80
CA ASP A 9 7.50 -3.56 -4.47
C ASP A 9 8.25 -3.82 -3.15
N PHE A 10 7.69 -4.70 -2.33
CA PHE A 10 8.33 -5.28 -1.15
C PHE A 10 8.34 -6.79 -1.28
N ASP A 11 9.28 -7.43 -0.56
CA ASP A 11 9.49 -8.88 -0.51
C ASP A 11 8.22 -9.75 -0.43
N GLN A 12 7.15 -9.27 0.21
CA GLN A 12 5.88 -9.98 0.35
C GLN A 12 4.64 -9.15 -0.06
N PHE A 13 4.80 -7.86 -0.35
CA PHE A 13 3.67 -6.94 -0.58
C PHE A 13 4.03 -5.91 -1.64
N ALA A 14 3.07 -5.48 -2.46
CA ALA A 14 3.20 -4.30 -3.30
C ALA A 14 2.46 -3.12 -2.67
N VAL A 15 3.07 -1.94 -2.70
CA VAL A 15 2.43 -0.69 -2.33
C VAL A 15 2.13 0.11 -3.58
N GLN A 16 0.85 0.43 -3.78
CA GLN A 16 0.41 1.26 -4.90
C GLN A 16 -0.10 2.60 -4.37
N VAL A 17 0.45 3.71 -4.86
CA VAL A 17 0.00 5.07 -4.56
C VAL A 17 -0.51 5.70 -5.84
N GLY A 18 -1.78 6.11 -5.85
CA GLY A 18 -2.44 6.69 -7.01
C GLY A 18 -3.30 7.88 -6.64
N ARG A 19 -3.73 8.62 -7.67
CA ARG A 19 -4.68 9.71 -7.52
C ARG A 19 -6.06 9.23 -7.99
N THR A 20 -7.08 9.60 -7.25
CA THR A 20 -8.48 9.38 -7.65
C THR A 20 -8.93 10.42 -8.65
N ASP A 21 -10.02 10.15 -9.36
CA ASP A 21 -10.68 11.11 -10.27
C ASP A 21 -11.10 12.42 -9.57
N LEU A 22 -11.29 12.38 -8.24
CA LEU A 22 -11.60 13.56 -7.42
C LEU A 22 -10.35 14.37 -7.03
N GLY A 23 -9.17 13.96 -7.48
CA GLY A 23 -7.90 14.61 -7.19
C GLY A 23 -7.29 14.26 -5.83
N SER A 24 -7.92 13.40 -5.03
CA SER A 24 -7.39 12.94 -3.73
C SER A 24 -6.38 11.81 -3.91
N TRP A 25 -5.33 11.78 -3.10
CA TRP A 25 -4.33 10.71 -3.10
C TRP A 25 -4.80 9.51 -2.30
N HIS A 26 -4.66 8.34 -2.89
CA HIS A 26 -5.06 7.07 -2.31
C HIS A 26 -3.90 6.08 -2.39
N TRP A 27 -3.81 5.21 -1.40
CA TRP A 27 -2.81 4.16 -1.37
C TRP A 27 -3.45 2.82 -1.04
N SER A 28 -2.87 1.75 -1.57
CA SER A 28 -3.26 0.37 -1.30
C SER A 28 -2.02 -0.48 -1.06
N VAL A 29 -2.08 -1.37 -0.07
CA VAL A 29 -1.10 -2.43 0.18
C VAL A 29 -1.73 -3.72 -0.32
N ILE A 30 -1.02 -4.35 -1.24
CA ILE A 30 -1.41 -5.53 -1.99
C ILE A 30 -0.49 -6.65 -1.54
N ASP A 31 -1.03 -7.81 -1.20
CA ASP A 31 -0.25 -9.00 -0.89
C ASP A 31 0.34 -9.65 -2.15
N ARG A 32 1.29 -10.57 -2.00
CA ARG A 32 1.87 -11.36 -3.10
C ARG A 32 0.84 -12.10 -3.95
N ASP A 33 -0.32 -12.42 -3.39
CA ASP A 33 -1.44 -13.04 -4.13
C ASP A 33 -2.22 -12.03 -5.00
N GLY A 34 -1.93 -10.73 -4.86
CA GLY A 34 -2.68 -9.64 -5.50
C GLY A 34 -3.88 -9.16 -4.68
N ALA A 35 -4.07 -9.69 -3.47
CA ALA A 35 -5.17 -9.29 -2.58
C ALA A 35 -4.88 -7.94 -1.89
N VAL A 36 -5.84 -7.00 -1.92
CA VAL A 36 -5.71 -5.73 -1.20
C VAL A 36 -5.99 -5.96 0.29
N ILE A 37 -4.93 -5.93 1.10
CA ILE A 37 -5.01 -6.17 2.55
C ILE A 37 -5.12 -4.87 3.36
N ALA A 38 -4.73 -3.74 2.78
CA ALA A 38 -4.94 -2.43 3.39
C ALA A 38 -5.08 -1.34 2.33
N ARG A 39 -5.83 -0.28 2.67
CA ARG A 39 -5.97 0.91 1.82
C ARG A 39 -6.16 2.15 2.69
N GLY A 40 -5.82 3.30 2.13
CA GLY A 40 -6.08 4.59 2.78
C GLY A 40 -5.99 5.75 1.81
N ARG A 41 -6.09 6.95 2.37
CA ARG A 41 -6.05 8.22 1.65
C ARG A 41 -4.95 9.08 2.24
N GLY A 42 -4.47 10.04 1.46
CA GLY A 42 -3.58 11.11 1.90
C GLY A 42 -3.98 12.41 1.24
N GLN A 43 -3.59 13.52 1.85
CA GLN A 43 -3.82 14.86 1.29
C GLN A 43 -2.96 15.07 0.04
N ASP A 44 -1.73 14.57 0.07
CA ASP A 44 -0.71 14.70 -0.97
C ASP A 44 0.03 13.38 -1.22
N GLN A 45 0.79 13.30 -2.33
CA GLN A 45 1.53 12.10 -2.71
C GLN A 45 2.50 11.64 -1.61
N THR A 46 3.25 12.57 -1.02
CA THR A 46 4.24 12.29 0.02
C THR A 46 3.59 11.71 1.27
N GLU A 47 2.47 12.29 1.70
CA GLU A 47 1.74 11.82 2.88
C GLU A 47 1.13 10.43 2.63
N ALA A 48 0.48 10.25 1.48
CA ALA A 48 -0.08 8.97 1.07
C ALA A 48 1.00 7.88 1.01
N ARG A 49 2.16 8.18 0.43
CA ARG A 49 3.30 7.26 0.36
C ARG A 49 3.83 6.92 1.75
N CYS A 50 4.05 7.90 2.62
CA CYS A 50 4.55 7.67 3.99
C CYS A 50 3.58 6.79 4.81
N HIS A 51 2.27 7.05 4.71
CA HIS A 51 1.26 6.21 5.33
C HIS A 51 1.26 4.78 4.77
N ALA A 52 1.36 4.63 3.46
CA ALA A 52 1.36 3.34 2.79
C ALA A 52 2.58 2.48 3.20
N LEU A 53 3.79 3.07 3.17
CA LEU A 53 5.03 2.40 3.60
C LEU A 53 4.98 2.03 5.09
N THR A 54 4.46 2.92 5.93
CA THR A 54 4.27 2.64 7.37
C THR A 54 3.33 1.45 7.56
N ARG A 55 2.23 1.40 6.83
CA ARG A 55 1.27 0.29 6.88
C ARG A 55 1.85 -1.01 6.36
N ALA A 56 2.55 -1.00 5.23
CA ALA A 56 3.23 -2.18 4.68
C ALA A 56 4.26 -2.74 5.68
N ARG A 57 5.07 -1.88 6.32
CA ARG A 57 6.04 -2.30 7.34
C ARG A 57 5.41 -2.88 8.60
N THR A 58 4.23 -2.38 9.00
CA THR A 58 3.48 -2.97 10.12
C THR A 58 2.94 -4.35 9.72
N LEU A 59 2.38 -4.48 8.52
CA LEU A 59 1.78 -5.73 8.03
C LEU A 59 2.83 -6.83 7.83
N SER A 60 4.00 -6.49 7.28
CA SER A 60 5.09 -7.47 7.11
C SER A 60 5.58 -8.03 8.43
N ARG A 61 5.57 -7.22 9.50
CA ARG A 61 5.90 -7.68 10.85
C ARG A 61 4.82 -8.59 11.44
N THR A 62 3.54 -8.31 11.20
CA THR A 62 2.45 -9.13 11.74
C THR A 62 2.28 -10.44 10.99
N LEU A 63 2.44 -10.44 9.66
CA LEU A 63 2.27 -11.62 8.83
C LEU A 63 3.43 -12.62 8.98
N ARG A 64 4.66 -12.14 9.22
CA ARG A 64 5.80 -13.01 9.57
C ARG A 64 5.64 -13.71 10.92
N VAL A 65 4.81 -13.18 11.83
CA VAL A 65 4.61 -13.77 13.18
C VAL A 65 3.57 -14.90 13.16
N ALA A 66 2.81 -15.07 12.08
CA ALA A 66 1.85 -16.15 11.93
C ALA A 66 2.51 -17.43 11.37
N GLU A 67 3.45 -18.04 12.12
CA GLU A 67 3.71 -19.47 11.99
C GLU A 67 2.81 -20.19 13.03
N PRO A 68 1.73 -20.88 12.62
CA PRO A 68 0.94 -21.67 13.56
C PRO A 68 1.78 -22.86 14.04
N ALA A 69 1.88 -23.00 15.37
CA ALA A 69 2.48 -24.13 16.07
C ALA A 69 1.72 -25.45 15.83
#